data_AF-A0A1X0QX75-F1
#
_entry.id   AF-A0A1X0QX75-F1
#
_cell.length_a   1.000
_cell.length_b   1.000
_cell.length_c   1.000
_cell.angle_alpha   90.00
_cell.angle_beta   90.00
_cell.angle_gamma   90.00
#
_symmetry.space_group_name_H-M   'P 1'
#
loop_
_entity.id
_entity.type
_entity.pdbx_description
1 polymer ?
#
loop_
_entity_poly.entity_id
_entity_poly.type
_entity_poly.pdbx_seq_one_letter_code
_entity_poly.pdbx_strand_id
1 'polypeptide(L)' 'IEECWYKIKAHVRRNPLSLLDTLTPRIQAACRSVTTENCLGWIKYAKIFWDRCLGKE' A
#
# COMPACT_ATOMS: atom_id res chain seq x y z
N ILE A 1 -3.84 5.50 4.66
CA ILE A 1 -4.45 4.31 4.00
C ILE A 1 -4.06 4.23 2.51
N GLU A 2 -3.97 5.35 1.79
CA GLU A 2 -3.56 5.39 0.37
C GLU A 2 -2.21 4.70 0.09
N GLU A 3 -1.17 4.99 0.87
CA GLU A 3 0.15 4.35 0.73
C GLU A 3 0.10 2.82 0.87
N CYS A 4 -0.78 2.32 1.74
CA CYS A 4 -1.00 0.88 1.90
C CYS A 4 -1.61 0.28 0.62
N TRP A 5 -2.66 0.92 0.09
CA TRP A 5 -3.28 0.49 -1.16
C TRP A 5 -2.33 0.58 -2.35
N TYR A 6 -1.46 1.59 -2.39
CA TYR A 6 -0.42 1.70 -3.42
C TYR A 6 0.49 0.44 -3.43
N LYS A 7 1.01 0.05 -2.25
CA LYS A 7 1.86 -1.15 -2.12
C LYS A 7 1.12 -2.45 -2.46
N ILE A 8 -0.11 -2.63 -1.98
CA ILE A 8 -0.93 -3.83 -2.27
C ILE A 8 -1.18 -3.94 -3.77
N LYS A 9 -1.61 -2.85 -4.42
CA LYS A 9 -1.84 -2.81 -5.87
C LYS A 9 -0.57 -3.13 -6.66
N ALA A 10 0.59 -2.66 -6.21
CA ALA A 10 1.87 -2.99 -6.86
C ALA A 10 2.18 -4.50 -6.83
N HIS A 11 1.82 -5.20 -5.74
CA HIS A 11 1.97 -6.65 -5.66
C HIS A 11 0.95 -7.41 -6.51
N VAL A 12 -0.33 -6.99 -6.49
CA VAL A 12 -1.38 -7.64 -7.30
C VAL A 12 -1.10 -7.51 -8.80
N ARG A 13 -0.54 -6.38 -9.25
CA ARG A 13 -0.26 -6.09 -10.67
C ARG A 13 0.97 -6.78 -11.24
N ARG A 14 1.84 -7.39 -10.41
CA ARG A 14 3.08 -8.03 -10.89
C ARG A 14 2.84 -9.19 -11.85
N ASN A 15 1.69 -9.85 -11.76
CA ASN A 15 1.33 -10.97 -12.63
C ASN A 15 -0.06 -10.74 -13.24
N PRO A 16 -0.25 -10.90 -14.56
CA PRO A 16 -1.57 -10.86 -15.18
C PRO A 16 -2.52 -11.88 -14.56
N LEU A 17 -3.83 -11.57 -14.57
CA LEU A 17 -4.85 -12.55 -14.21
C LEU A 17 -5.08 -13.48 -15.39
N SER A 18 -5.06 -14.79 -15.14
CA SER A 18 -5.62 -15.76 -16.08
C SER A 18 -7.13 -15.88 -15.88
N LEU A 19 -7.83 -16.54 -16.81
CA LEU A 19 -9.26 -16.85 -16.70
C LEU A 19 -9.59 -17.75 -15.50
N LEU A 20 -8.59 -18.44 -14.95
CA LEU A 20 -8.72 -19.32 -13.80
C LEU A 20 -8.39 -18.62 -12.46
N ASP A 21 -7.81 -17.42 -12.53
CA ASP A 21 -7.46 -16.66 -11.33
C ASP A 21 -8.67 -15.91 -10.79
N THR A 22 -8.81 -15.92 -9.46
CA THR A 22 -9.71 -15.00 -8.76
C THR A 22 -8.89 -13.88 -8.12
N LEU A 23 -9.44 -12.65 -8.15
CA LEU A 23 -8.73 -11.46 -7.65
C LEU A 23 -8.57 -11.50 -6.12
N THR A 24 -9.55 -12.03 -5.39
CA THR A 24 -9.58 -12.01 -3.93
C THR A 24 -8.40 -12.73 -3.27
N PRO A 25 -8.03 -13.98 -3.64
CA PRO A 25 -6.85 -14.64 -3.07
C PRO A 25 -5.54 -13.88 -3.35
N ARG A 26 -5.42 -13.22 -4.50
CA ARG A 26 -4.24 -12.39 -4.83
C ARG A 26 -4.17 -11.14 -3.96
N ILE A 27 -5.29 -10.48 -3.70
CA ILE A 27 -5.36 -9.37 -2.75
C ILE A 27 -4.97 -9.85 -1.35
N GLN A 28 -5.51 -10.99 -0.88
CA GLN A 28 -5.14 -11.55 0.42
C GLN A 28 -3.64 -11.86 0.52
N ALA A 29 -3.04 -12.45 -0.52
CA ALA A 29 -1.60 -12.70 -0.57
C ALA A 29 -0.79 -11.40 -0.57
N ALA A 30 -1.23 -10.39 -1.34
CA ALA A 30 -0.57 -9.09 -1.39
C ALA A 30 -0.64 -8.34 -0.06
N CYS A 31 -1.74 -8.46 0.69
CA CYS A 31 -1.86 -7.89 2.04
C CYS A 31 -0.78 -8.42 3.00
N ARG A 32 -0.34 -9.68 2.84
CA ARG A 32 0.75 -10.26 3.65
C ARG A 32 2.13 -9.64 3.37
N SER A 33 2.28 -8.87 2.28
CA SER A 33 3.52 -8.13 1.99
C SER A 33 3.64 -6.83 2.80
N VAL A 34 2.57 -6.39 3.46
CA VAL A 34 2.56 -5.19 4.31
C VAL A 34 3.08 -5.56 5.69
N THR A 35 4.19 -4.95 6.10
CA THR A 35 4.79 -5.17 7.42
C THR A 35 4.47 -4.03 8.38
N THR A 36 4.71 -4.26 9.67
CA THR A 36 4.58 -3.23 10.72
C THR A 36 5.48 -2.02 10.43
N GLU A 37 6.70 -2.25 9.94
CA GLU A 37 7.65 -1.19 9.58
C GLU A 37 7.09 -0.31 8.45
N ASN A 38 6.38 -0.90 7.47
CA ASN A 38 5.71 -0.12 6.43
C ASN A 38 4.64 0.80 7.03
N CYS A 39 3.79 0.27 7.92
CA CYS A 39 2.75 1.05 8.59
C CYS A 39 3.34 2.21 9.41
N LEU A 40 4.37 1.93 10.21
CA LEU A 40 5.06 2.97 11.00
C LEU A 40 5.72 4.03 10.10
N GLY A 41 6.35 3.60 9.00
CA GLY A 41 6.94 4.50 8.01
C GLY A 41 5.91 5.43 7.38
N TRP A 42 4.74 4.91 6.98
CA TRP A 42 3.67 5.72 6.40
C TRP A 42 3.06 6.69 7.40
N ILE A 43 2.91 6.30 8.67
CA ILE A 43 2.44 7.21 9.74
C ILE A 43 3.44 8.34 9.95
N LYS A 44 4.74 8.04 10.00
CA LYS A 44 5.79 9.05 10.14
C LYS A 44 5.80 10.00 8.95
N TYR A 45 5.72 9.47 7.74
CA TYR A 45 5.65 10.26 6.51
C TYR A 45 4.42 11.19 6.52
N ALA A 46 3.24 10.66 6.87
CA ALA A 46 2.01 11.46 6.93
C ALA A 46 2.11 12.64 7.91
N LYS A 47 2.78 12.45 9.06
CA LYS A 47 3.02 13.53 10.03
C LYS A 47 3.90 14.64 9.46
N ILE A 48 4.99 14.29 8.77
CA ILE A 48 5.89 15.27 8.15
C ILE A 48 5.19 15.99 6.99
N PHE A 49 4.55 15.21 6.12
CA PHE A 49 3.87 15.74 4.94
C PHE A 49 2.69 16.65 5.29
N TRP A 50 2.09 16.46 6.47
CA TRP A 50 0.99 17.30 6.94
C TRP A 50 1.37 18.77 7.06
N ASP A 51 2.55 19.08 7.60
CA ASP A 51 3.01 20.47 7.75
C ASP A 51 3.25 21.11 6.38
N ARG A 52 3.74 20.33 5.41
CA ARG A 52 3.83 20.75 4.00
C ARG A 52 2.48 21.07 3.39
N CYS A 53 1.47 20.23 3.62
CA CYS A 53 0.10 20.47 3.13
C CYS A 53 -0.49 21.75 3.72
N LEU A 54 -0.08 22.14 4.92
CA LEU A 54 -0.52 23.37 5.57
C LEU A 54 0.36 24.58 5.24
N GLY A 55 1.41 24.42 4.42
CA GLY A 55 2.35 25.49 4.09
C GLY A 55 3.11 26.02 5.31
N LYS A 56 3.38 25.15 6.29
CA LYS A 56 4.09 25.48 7.54
C LYS A 56 5.57 25.04 7.51
N GLU A 57 6.07 24.64 6.34
CA GLU A 57 7.49 24.33 6.08
C GLU A 57 8.33 25.59 5.88
#